data_AF-A0A3N0D1Y8-F1
#
_entry.id   AF-A0A3N0D1Y8-F1
#
_cell.length_a   1.000
_cell.length_b   1.000
_cell.length_c   1.000
_cell.angle_alpha   90.00
_cell.angle_beta   90.00
_cell.angle_gamma   90.00
#
_symmetry.space_group_name_H-M   'P 1'
#
loop_
_entity.id
_entity.type
_entity.pdbx_description
1 polymer ?
#
loop_
_entity_poly.entity_id
_entity_poly.type
_entity_poly.pdbx_seq_one_letter_code
_entity_poly.pdbx_strand_id
1 'polypeptide(L)'
;MKLSTKAEKILTQITGKSTKLGDLRTLAKGIKKDHELAMELWSSKYFFARQLAILIMDKKLLSEAVIDQLVTDINQHHKNEKLQLMDWLMANQLTKDKKTIAMIESWKESPTSLKRRVYWYYQGRLRWTGKTPPNSEELLTVIEKQIEKEEAEVQWAMNFTAGWIGVYEKKHRNRCIALGEKTGLYKGKMVSKGCTPEYLPEFITMESNKRNL
;
A
#
# COMPACT_ATOMS: atom_id res chain seq x y z
N MET A 1 23.72 16.03 -0.86
CA MET A 1 23.16 17.36 -0.58
C MET A 1 23.45 17.69 0.87
N LYS A 2 23.87 18.92 1.17
CA LYS A 2 24.04 19.36 2.57
C LYS A 2 22.65 19.58 3.16
N LEU A 3 22.38 18.99 4.31
CA LEU A 3 21.09 19.14 5.00
C LEU A 3 21.02 20.51 5.65
N SER A 4 19.82 21.09 5.71
CA SER A 4 19.55 22.27 6.53
C SER A 4 19.67 21.93 8.01
N THR A 5 19.97 22.93 8.84
CA THR A 5 19.99 22.76 10.31
C THR A 5 18.66 22.24 10.85
N LYS A 6 17.54 22.58 10.19
CA LYS A 6 16.21 22.06 10.53
C LYS A 6 16.12 20.55 10.26
N ALA A 7 16.57 20.09 9.08
CA ALA A 7 16.59 18.68 8.73
C ALA A 7 17.53 17.88 9.65
N GLU A 8 18.74 18.39 9.94
CA GLU A 8 19.69 17.76 10.86
C GLU A 8 19.10 17.55 12.25
N LYS A 9 18.46 18.59 12.82
CA LYS A 9 17.80 18.51 14.13
C LYS A 9 16.70 17.46 14.16
N ILE A 10 15.88 17.40 13.11
CA ILE A 10 14.81 16.40 12.97
C ILE A 10 15.41 15.00 12.88
N LEU A 11 16.47 14.81 12.09
CA LEU A 11 17.14 13.52 11.96
C LEU A 11 17.70 13.02 13.30
N THR A 12 18.32 13.88 14.09
CA THR A 12 18.79 13.51 15.44
C THR A 12 17.63 13.06 16.34
N GLN A 13 16.45 13.67 16.18
CA GLN A 13 15.27 13.30 16.97
C GLN A 13 14.68 11.93 16.57
N ILE A 14 14.67 11.61 15.26
CA ILE A 14 13.94 10.42 14.75
C ILE A 14 14.82 9.21 14.45
N THR A 15 16.15 9.36 14.46
CA THR A 15 17.10 8.23 14.28
C THR A 15 17.49 7.54 15.60
N GLY A 16 16.95 7.99 16.74
CA GLY A 16 17.12 7.35 18.04
C GLY A 16 16.42 5.99 18.17
N LYS A 17 16.86 5.15 19.12
CA LYS A 17 16.39 3.74 19.34
C LYS A 17 14.90 3.56 19.69
N SER A 18 14.12 4.63 19.85
CA SER A 18 12.75 4.58 20.39
C SER A 18 11.66 5.17 19.49
N THR A 19 11.98 5.61 18.27
CA THR A 19 11.03 6.30 17.39
C THR A 19 9.84 5.41 17.02
N LYS A 20 8.63 5.92 17.22
CA LYS A 20 7.36 5.28 16.82
C LYS A 20 6.65 6.09 15.75
N LEU A 21 5.73 5.45 15.02
CA LEU A 21 4.89 6.12 14.01
C LEU A 21 4.07 7.29 14.60
N GLY A 22 3.66 7.20 15.87
CA GLY A 22 2.95 8.28 16.56
C GLY A 22 3.80 9.55 16.67
N ASP A 23 5.10 9.40 16.94
CA ASP A 23 6.04 10.52 17.06
C ASP A 23 6.20 11.24 15.72
N LEU A 24 6.31 10.47 14.62
CA LEU A 24 6.37 11.02 13.27
C LEU A 24 5.11 11.82 12.92
N ARG A 25 3.94 11.34 13.31
CA ARG A 25 2.67 12.07 13.09
C ARG A 25 2.62 13.36 13.89
N THR A 26 3.10 13.35 15.14
CA THR A 26 3.20 14.55 15.98
C THR A 26 4.14 15.58 15.36
N LEU A 27 5.31 15.15 14.89
CA LEU A 27 6.27 16.01 14.18
C LEU A 27 5.67 16.58 12.90
N ALA A 28 5.08 15.73 12.06
CA ALA A 28 4.44 16.17 10.82
C ALA A 28 3.33 17.20 11.06
N LYS A 29 2.56 17.07 12.15
CA LYS A 29 1.53 18.05 12.52
C LYS A 29 2.13 19.43 12.84
N GLY A 30 3.28 19.47 13.51
CA GLY A 30 4.00 20.72 13.80
C GLY A 30 4.63 21.35 12.55
N ILE A 31 5.23 20.53 11.69
CA ILE A 31 5.89 20.97 10.45
C ILE A 31 4.86 21.42 9.40
N LYS A 32 3.72 20.73 9.34
CA LYS A 32 2.71 20.83 8.26
C LYS A 32 3.34 20.42 6.91
N LYS A 33 2.87 21.02 5.82
CA LYS A 33 3.33 20.74 4.46
C LYS A 33 4.59 21.56 4.18
N ASP A 34 5.69 20.88 3.88
CA ASP A 34 7.00 21.46 3.60
C ASP A 34 7.74 20.50 2.64
N HIS A 35 7.63 20.73 1.33
CA HIS A 35 8.14 19.80 0.33
C HIS A 35 9.67 19.83 0.22
N GLU A 36 10.29 20.98 0.38
CA GLU A 36 11.74 21.11 0.36
C GLU A 36 12.35 20.31 1.51
N LEU A 37 11.85 20.50 2.74
CA LEU A 37 12.25 19.71 3.89
C LEU A 37 11.95 18.22 3.70
N ALA A 38 10.82 17.87 3.07
CA ALA A 38 10.51 16.47 2.75
C ALA A 38 11.61 15.85 1.90
N MET A 39 12.08 16.54 0.86
CA MET A 39 13.12 16.04 -0.03
C MET A 39 14.49 15.97 0.65
N GLU A 40 14.81 16.92 1.54
CA GLU A 40 15.99 16.84 2.39
C GLU A 40 15.96 15.58 3.28
N LEU A 41 14.87 15.38 4.03
CA LEU A 41 14.68 14.20 4.88
C LEU A 41 14.70 12.92 4.07
N TRP A 42 14.11 12.91 2.88
CA TRP A 42 14.11 11.77 1.97
C TRP A 42 15.53 11.38 1.54
N SER A 43 16.37 12.37 1.22
CA SER A 43 17.75 12.18 0.77
C SER A 43 18.67 11.57 1.83
N SER A 44 18.29 11.64 3.11
CA SER A 44 19.03 11.03 4.22
C SER A 44 19.02 9.50 4.20
N LYS A 45 18.14 8.88 3.42
CA LYS A 45 17.95 7.42 3.26
C LYS A 45 17.46 6.69 4.51
N TYR A 46 17.36 7.35 5.66
CA TYR A 46 16.82 6.73 6.88
C TYR A 46 15.33 6.46 6.74
N PHE A 47 14.91 5.26 7.15
CA PHE A 47 13.54 4.80 7.02
C PHE A 47 12.51 5.75 7.66
N PHE A 48 12.69 6.13 8.92
CA PHE A 48 11.79 7.06 9.61
C PHE A 48 11.82 8.47 9.03
N ALA A 49 12.95 8.91 8.47
CA ALA A 49 13.04 10.19 7.77
C ALA A 49 12.22 10.18 6.48
N ARG A 50 12.29 9.09 5.70
CA ARG A 50 11.44 8.90 4.51
C ARG A 50 9.95 8.78 4.86
N GLN A 51 9.61 8.13 5.97
CA GLN A 51 8.22 8.11 6.45
C GLN A 51 7.71 9.49 6.85
N LEU A 52 8.53 10.30 7.51
CA LEU A 52 8.18 11.69 7.85
C LEU A 52 8.08 12.55 6.59
N ALA A 53 9.02 12.42 5.65
CA ALA A 53 8.98 13.11 4.36
C ALA A 53 7.66 12.87 3.62
N ILE A 54 7.18 11.61 3.57
CA ILE A 54 5.87 11.27 3.00
C ILE A 54 4.72 12.00 3.69
N LEU A 55 4.79 12.28 5.00
CA LEU A 55 3.71 13.00 5.70
C LEU A 55 3.68 14.49 5.36
N ILE A 56 4.82 15.09 5.02
CA ILE A 56 4.96 16.54 4.87
C ILE A 56 5.15 16.99 3.41
N MET A 57 5.39 16.08 2.47
CA MET A 57 5.54 16.42 1.04
C MET A 57 4.23 16.97 0.44
N ASP A 58 4.38 17.82 -0.58
CA ASP A 58 3.24 18.31 -1.36
C ASP A 58 2.91 17.35 -2.52
N LYS A 59 1.77 16.65 -2.43
CA LYS A 59 1.23 15.82 -3.53
C LYS A 59 1.15 16.54 -4.88
N LYS A 60 0.97 17.86 -4.91
CA LYS A 60 0.88 18.62 -6.17
C LYS A 60 2.21 18.61 -6.95
N LEU A 61 3.33 18.37 -6.25
CA LEU A 61 4.67 18.30 -6.83
C LEU A 61 5.08 16.87 -7.20
N LEU A 62 4.21 15.88 -6.99
CA LEU A 62 4.45 14.50 -7.40
C LEU A 62 4.09 14.32 -8.89
N SER A 63 5.09 14.51 -9.75
CA SER A 63 5.05 14.03 -11.13
C SER A 63 5.36 12.53 -11.18
N GLU A 64 5.10 11.90 -12.33
CA GLU A 64 5.45 10.49 -12.54
C GLU A 64 6.95 10.26 -12.36
N ALA A 65 7.80 11.13 -12.94
CA ALA A 65 9.26 11.05 -12.76
C ALA A 65 9.69 11.16 -11.29
N VAL A 66 9.05 12.04 -10.50
CA VAL A 66 9.33 12.15 -9.06
C VAL A 66 8.92 10.86 -8.34
N ILE A 67 7.72 10.34 -8.62
CA ILE A 67 7.24 9.09 -8.03
C ILE A 67 8.17 7.93 -8.39
N ASP A 68 8.68 7.87 -9.61
CA ASP A 68 9.57 6.81 -10.08
C ASP A 68 10.91 6.84 -9.36
N GLN A 69 11.42 8.04 -9.09
CA GLN A 69 12.59 8.21 -8.23
C GLN A 69 12.30 7.78 -6.80
N LEU A 70 11.15 8.17 -6.22
CA LEU A 70 10.76 7.72 -4.87
C LEU A 70 10.65 6.19 -4.81
N VAL A 71 10.04 5.55 -5.81
CA VAL A 71 9.90 4.09 -5.88
C VAL A 71 11.26 3.41 -6.02
N THR A 72 12.15 3.96 -6.84
CA THR A 72 13.55 3.48 -6.98
C THR A 72 14.28 3.54 -5.64
N ASP A 73 14.15 4.66 -4.93
CA ASP A 73 14.73 4.88 -3.62
C ASP A 73 14.14 3.94 -2.55
N ILE A 74 12.82 3.74 -2.56
CA ILE A 74 12.12 2.78 -1.67
C ILE A 74 12.65 1.37 -1.90
N ASN A 75 12.95 1.00 -3.14
CA ASN A 75 13.43 -0.34 -3.48
C ASN A 75 14.84 -0.64 -2.93
N GLN A 76 15.56 0.37 -2.44
CA GLN A 76 16.85 0.21 -1.74
C GLN A 76 16.69 -0.22 -0.26
N HIS A 77 15.48 -0.13 0.30
CA HIS A 77 15.20 -0.59 1.65
C HIS A 77 14.99 -2.11 1.70
N HIS A 78 15.17 -2.69 2.88
CA HIS A 78 14.82 -4.09 3.09
C HIS A 78 13.31 -4.32 2.96
N LYS A 79 12.91 -5.57 2.70
CA LYS A 79 11.56 -5.96 2.28
C LYS A 79 10.42 -5.30 3.08
N ASN A 80 10.45 -5.37 4.40
CA ASN A 80 9.37 -4.82 5.24
C ASN A 80 9.28 -3.28 5.15
N GLU A 81 10.42 -2.59 5.18
CA GLU A 81 10.46 -1.13 5.04
C GLU A 81 10.01 -0.69 3.65
N LYS A 82 10.42 -1.41 2.60
CA LYS A 82 10.00 -1.20 1.21
C LYS A 82 8.46 -1.18 1.12
N LEU A 83 7.79 -2.21 1.64
CA LEU A 83 6.33 -2.32 1.62
C LEU A 83 5.67 -1.23 2.47
N GLN A 84 6.22 -0.97 3.66
CA GLN A 84 5.67 0.04 4.55
C GLN A 84 5.77 1.46 3.96
N LEU A 85 6.91 1.82 3.34
CA LEU A 85 7.06 3.11 2.66
C LEU A 85 6.09 3.22 1.48
N MET A 86 5.95 2.18 0.66
CA MET A 86 5.07 2.22 -0.50
C MET A 86 3.60 2.38 -0.09
N ASP A 87 3.13 1.59 0.87
CA ASP A 87 1.76 1.66 1.37
C ASP A 87 1.50 3.01 2.07
N TRP A 88 2.51 3.57 2.74
CA TRP A 88 2.45 4.89 3.38
C TRP A 88 2.40 6.04 2.36
N LEU A 89 3.20 5.97 1.28
CA LEU A 89 3.19 6.92 0.17
C LEU A 89 1.83 6.93 -0.52
N MET A 90 1.29 5.75 -0.81
CA MET A 90 -0.04 5.61 -1.38
C MET A 90 -1.12 6.24 -0.49
N ALA A 91 -1.13 5.90 0.80
CA ALA A 91 -2.19 6.32 1.72
C ALA A 91 -2.17 7.80 2.07
N ASN A 92 -0.98 8.43 2.13
CA ASN A 92 -0.85 9.83 2.55
C ASN A 92 -0.75 10.80 1.36
N GLN A 93 -0.32 10.35 0.18
CA GLN A 93 -0.06 11.23 -0.95
C GLN A 93 -0.80 10.80 -2.21
N LEU A 94 -0.54 9.62 -2.75
CA LEU A 94 -1.00 9.24 -4.10
C LEU A 94 -2.54 9.12 -4.22
N THR A 95 -3.22 8.75 -3.14
CA THR A 95 -4.69 8.65 -3.14
C THR A 95 -5.39 9.98 -2.78
N LYS A 96 -4.64 11.07 -2.66
CA LYS A 96 -5.16 12.39 -2.22
C LYS A 96 -5.36 13.38 -3.36
N ASP A 97 -5.04 13.01 -4.59
CA ASP A 97 -5.18 13.85 -5.78
C ASP A 97 -5.66 13.01 -6.98
N LYS A 98 -6.48 13.61 -7.85
CA LYS A 98 -7.03 12.92 -9.03
C LYS A 98 -5.94 12.53 -10.03
N LYS A 99 -4.92 13.38 -10.18
CA LYS A 99 -3.79 13.12 -11.10
C LYS A 99 -3.02 11.88 -10.68
N THR A 100 -2.70 11.77 -9.39
CA THR A 100 -1.95 10.63 -8.86
C THR A 100 -2.80 9.36 -8.78
N ILE A 101 -4.13 9.47 -8.63
CA ILE A 101 -5.03 8.32 -8.79
C ILE A 101 -5.00 7.79 -10.23
N ALA A 102 -5.09 8.67 -11.24
CA ALA A 102 -5.00 8.26 -12.63
C ALA A 102 -3.66 7.57 -12.95
N MET A 103 -2.55 8.01 -12.32
CA MET A 103 -1.27 7.30 -12.39
C MET A 103 -1.34 5.92 -11.75
N ILE A 104 -1.92 5.77 -10.56
CA ILE A 104 -2.11 4.45 -9.94
C ILE A 104 -2.87 3.52 -10.88
N GLU A 105 -3.92 4.01 -11.54
CA GLU A 105 -4.77 3.22 -12.44
C GLU A 105 -4.02 2.72 -13.69
N SER A 106 -2.94 3.39 -14.11
CA SER A 106 -2.09 2.94 -15.23
C SER A 106 -1.05 1.88 -14.81
N TRP A 107 -0.85 1.64 -13.51
CA TRP A 107 0.25 0.80 -13.01
C TRP A 107 -0.01 -0.70 -13.01
N LYS A 108 -1.16 -1.16 -13.50
CA LYS A 108 -1.54 -2.59 -13.54
C LYS A 108 -0.44 -3.49 -14.11
N GLU A 109 0.16 -3.08 -15.24
CA GLU A 109 1.19 -3.81 -15.97
C GLU A 109 2.58 -3.15 -15.84
N SER A 110 2.80 -2.37 -14.77
CA SER A 110 4.07 -1.69 -14.57
C SER A 110 5.24 -2.70 -14.47
N PRO A 111 6.43 -2.40 -15.02
CA PRO A 111 7.60 -3.26 -14.83
C PRO A 111 8.04 -3.35 -13.35
N THR A 112 7.63 -2.40 -12.50
CA THR A 112 7.97 -2.41 -11.09
C THR A 112 6.90 -3.12 -10.25
N SER A 113 7.29 -4.17 -9.52
CA SER A 113 6.40 -4.89 -8.59
C SER A 113 5.71 -3.97 -7.58
N LEU A 114 6.39 -2.92 -7.09
CA LEU A 114 5.80 -1.95 -6.16
C LEU A 114 4.64 -1.15 -6.74
N LYS A 115 4.75 -0.74 -8.00
CA LYS A 115 3.68 -0.01 -8.69
C LYS A 115 2.48 -0.94 -8.93
N ARG A 116 2.72 -2.17 -9.40
CA ARG A 116 1.67 -3.20 -9.53
C ARG A 116 0.99 -3.49 -8.20
N ARG A 117 1.76 -3.65 -7.11
CA ARG A 117 1.22 -3.80 -5.76
C ARG A 117 0.28 -2.65 -5.42
N VAL A 118 0.66 -1.40 -5.66
CA VAL A 118 -0.19 -0.24 -5.34
C VAL A 118 -1.44 -0.19 -6.19
N TYR A 119 -1.37 -0.55 -7.48
CA TYR A 119 -2.57 -0.71 -8.30
C TYR A 119 -3.56 -1.70 -7.66
N TRP A 120 -3.11 -2.90 -7.35
CA TRP A 120 -3.97 -3.93 -6.77
C TRP A 120 -4.45 -3.53 -5.38
N TYR A 121 -3.58 -2.99 -4.53
CA TYR A 121 -3.97 -2.56 -3.19
C TYR A 121 -4.98 -1.41 -3.24
N TYR A 122 -4.89 -0.51 -4.22
CA TYR A 122 -5.90 0.52 -4.47
C TYR A 122 -7.26 -0.08 -4.83
N GLN A 123 -7.30 -1.03 -5.77
CA GLN A 123 -8.53 -1.72 -6.16
C GLN A 123 -9.17 -2.46 -4.97
N GLY A 124 -8.37 -3.12 -4.14
CA GLY A 124 -8.82 -3.76 -2.91
C GLY A 124 -9.31 -2.75 -1.87
N ARG A 125 -8.62 -1.62 -1.68
CA ARG A 125 -9.04 -0.59 -0.69
C ARG A 125 -10.35 0.08 -1.05
N LEU A 126 -10.63 0.33 -2.33
CA LEU A 126 -11.93 0.83 -2.77
C LEU A 126 -13.05 -0.09 -2.25
N ARG A 127 -12.86 -1.41 -2.42
CA ARG A 127 -13.83 -2.43 -2.01
C ARG A 127 -13.89 -2.65 -0.52
N TRP A 128 -12.75 -2.64 0.17
CA TRP A 128 -12.70 -2.71 1.63
C TRP A 128 -13.57 -1.64 2.29
N THR A 129 -13.59 -0.43 1.72
CA THR A 129 -14.45 0.68 2.18
C THR A 129 -15.93 0.57 1.76
N GLY A 130 -16.35 -0.57 1.23
CA GLY A 130 -17.74 -0.85 0.82
C GLY A 130 -18.11 -0.35 -0.57
N LYS A 131 -17.17 0.13 -1.39
CA LYS A 131 -17.46 0.54 -2.77
C LYS A 131 -17.43 -0.68 -3.69
N THR A 132 -18.26 -0.67 -4.73
CA THR A 132 -18.31 -1.75 -5.74
C THR A 132 -18.11 -1.19 -7.16
N PRO A 133 -16.87 -0.84 -7.56
CA PRO A 133 -16.61 -0.40 -8.92
C PRO A 133 -16.95 -1.50 -9.94
N PRO A 134 -17.38 -1.16 -11.16
CA PRO A 134 -17.93 -2.13 -12.11
C PRO A 134 -16.88 -3.04 -12.79
N ASN A 135 -15.61 -2.97 -12.40
CA ASN A 135 -14.50 -3.70 -13.03
C ASN A 135 -14.14 -5.04 -12.36
N SER A 136 -14.93 -5.54 -11.40
CA SER A 136 -14.60 -6.77 -10.66
C SER A 136 -14.45 -8.01 -11.54
N GLU A 137 -15.27 -8.13 -12.61
CA GLU A 137 -15.16 -9.21 -13.59
C GLU A 137 -13.81 -9.23 -14.32
N GLU A 138 -13.34 -8.05 -14.77
CA GLU A 138 -12.04 -7.91 -15.42
C GLU A 138 -10.90 -8.23 -14.44
N LEU A 139 -10.96 -7.68 -13.22
CA LEU A 139 -9.94 -7.91 -12.20
C LEU A 139 -9.81 -9.39 -11.85
N LEU A 140 -10.92 -10.10 -11.61
CA LEU A 140 -10.88 -11.53 -11.28
C LEU A 140 -10.28 -12.37 -12.42
N THR A 141 -10.62 -12.03 -13.67
CA THR A 141 -10.08 -12.72 -14.84
C THR A 141 -8.56 -12.59 -14.93
N VAL A 142 -8.02 -11.43 -14.57
CA VAL A 142 -6.56 -11.20 -14.51
C VAL A 142 -5.96 -11.96 -13.33
N ILE A 143 -6.59 -11.86 -12.15
CA ILE A 143 -6.12 -12.52 -10.93
C ILE A 143 -5.98 -14.02 -11.14
N GLU A 144 -7.00 -14.69 -11.68
CA GLU A 144 -6.99 -16.13 -11.93
C GLU A 144 -5.88 -16.60 -12.87
N LYS A 145 -5.43 -15.72 -13.78
CA LYS A 145 -4.37 -16.03 -14.76
C LYS A 145 -2.97 -15.78 -14.23
N GLN A 146 -2.80 -14.80 -13.34
CA GLN A 146 -1.49 -14.23 -13.02
C GLN A 146 -1.06 -14.39 -11.55
N ILE A 147 -1.99 -14.54 -10.59
CA ILE A 147 -1.68 -14.44 -9.15
C ILE A 147 -0.57 -15.38 -8.66
N GLU A 148 -0.51 -16.62 -9.18
CA GLU A 148 0.50 -17.62 -8.80
C GLU A 148 1.90 -17.32 -9.38
N LYS A 149 1.98 -16.47 -10.41
CA LYS A 149 3.23 -16.12 -11.12
C LYS A 149 3.78 -14.75 -10.71
N GLU A 150 3.02 -13.99 -9.94
CA GLU A 150 3.38 -12.64 -9.50
C GLU A 150 4.31 -12.66 -8.28
N GLU A 151 5.06 -11.57 -8.12
CA GLU A 151 5.92 -11.34 -6.98
C GLU A 151 5.09 -11.32 -5.69
N ALA A 152 5.65 -11.83 -4.59
CA ALA A 152 4.93 -12.04 -3.34
C ALA A 152 4.17 -10.80 -2.84
N GLU A 153 4.74 -9.59 -3.04
CA GLU A 153 4.09 -8.35 -2.66
C GLU A 153 2.90 -7.96 -3.55
N VAL A 154 2.89 -8.36 -4.83
CA VAL A 154 1.79 -8.13 -5.77
C VAL A 154 0.73 -9.21 -5.57
N GLN A 155 1.14 -10.47 -5.46
CA GLN A 155 0.30 -11.62 -5.15
C GLN A 155 -0.56 -11.38 -3.91
N TRP A 156 0.02 -10.82 -2.85
CA TRP A 156 -0.73 -10.45 -1.65
C TRP A 156 -1.81 -9.39 -1.93
N ALA A 157 -1.50 -8.36 -2.71
CA ALA A 157 -2.45 -7.29 -3.04
C ALA A 157 -3.57 -7.79 -3.97
N MET A 158 -3.26 -8.72 -4.88
CA MET A 158 -4.24 -9.43 -5.71
C MET A 158 -5.18 -10.28 -4.86
N ASN A 159 -4.64 -11.07 -3.93
CA ASN A 159 -5.41 -11.86 -2.98
C ASN A 159 -6.32 -10.97 -2.12
N PHE A 160 -5.78 -9.88 -1.58
CA PHE A 160 -6.55 -8.87 -0.84
C PHE A 160 -7.71 -8.30 -1.68
N THR A 161 -7.47 -8.03 -2.96
CA THR A 161 -8.51 -7.55 -3.89
C THR A 161 -9.60 -8.59 -4.11
N ALA A 162 -9.23 -9.84 -4.41
CA ALA A 162 -10.20 -10.93 -4.57
C ALA A 162 -11.02 -11.17 -3.31
N GLY A 163 -10.39 -11.09 -2.13
CA GLY A 163 -11.07 -11.22 -0.84
C GLY A 163 -12.18 -10.18 -0.69
N TRP A 164 -11.89 -8.89 -0.91
CA TRP A 164 -12.90 -7.83 -0.77
C TRP A 164 -13.96 -7.84 -1.88
N ILE A 165 -13.63 -8.31 -3.09
CA ILE A 165 -14.65 -8.61 -4.11
C ILE A 165 -15.61 -9.67 -3.56
N GLY A 166 -15.10 -10.81 -3.07
CA GLY A 166 -15.94 -11.91 -2.57
C GLY A 166 -16.77 -11.56 -1.33
N VAL A 167 -16.28 -10.64 -0.49
CA VAL A 167 -17.01 -10.16 0.70
C VAL A 167 -18.25 -9.36 0.29
N TYR A 168 -18.09 -8.32 -0.54
CA TYR A 168 -19.17 -7.37 -0.84
C TYR A 168 -20.00 -7.73 -2.06
N GLU A 169 -19.46 -8.45 -3.04
CA GLU A 169 -20.13 -8.77 -4.30
C GLU A 169 -20.54 -10.24 -4.34
N LYS A 170 -21.73 -10.56 -3.78
CA LYS A 170 -22.25 -11.94 -3.68
C LYS A 170 -22.17 -12.74 -4.99
N LYS A 171 -22.40 -12.07 -6.13
CA LYS A 171 -22.27 -12.67 -7.48
C LYS A 171 -20.90 -13.26 -7.79
N HIS A 172 -19.83 -12.77 -7.17
CA HIS A 172 -18.45 -13.21 -7.39
C HIS A 172 -17.90 -14.04 -6.23
N ARG A 173 -18.64 -14.18 -5.13
CA ARG A 173 -18.19 -14.84 -3.90
C ARG A 173 -17.67 -16.25 -4.13
N ASN A 174 -18.46 -17.09 -4.79
CA ASN A 174 -18.07 -18.49 -5.07
C ASN A 174 -16.82 -18.56 -5.96
N ARG A 175 -16.68 -17.64 -6.91
CA ARG A 175 -15.50 -17.54 -7.78
C ARG A 175 -14.24 -17.21 -6.97
N CYS A 176 -14.32 -16.27 -6.04
CA CYS A 176 -13.20 -15.93 -5.15
C CYS A 176 -12.86 -17.05 -4.16
N ILE A 177 -13.86 -17.77 -3.64
CA ILE A 177 -13.64 -18.96 -2.79
C ILE A 177 -12.91 -20.04 -3.57
N ALA A 178 -13.40 -20.39 -4.77
CA ALA A 178 -12.79 -21.39 -5.64
C ALA A 178 -11.35 -21.02 -6.03
N LEU A 179 -11.06 -19.74 -6.27
CA LEU A 179 -9.69 -19.25 -6.48
C LEU A 179 -8.79 -19.54 -5.27
N GLY A 180 -9.28 -19.28 -4.06
CA GLY A 180 -8.53 -19.57 -2.83
C GLY A 180 -8.29 -21.06 -2.63
N GLU A 181 -9.31 -21.89 -2.85
CA GLU A 181 -9.20 -23.35 -2.77
C GLU A 181 -8.19 -23.90 -3.76
N LYS A 182 -8.25 -23.44 -5.02
CA LYS A 182 -7.32 -23.83 -6.09
C LYS A 182 -5.88 -23.45 -5.78
N THR A 183 -5.64 -22.21 -5.34
CA THR A 183 -4.28 -21.69 -5.18
C THR A 183 -3.65 -22.07 -3.83
N GLY A 184 -4.46 -22.32 -2.80
CA GLY A 184 -3.98 -22.62 -1.45
C GLY A 184 -3.23 -21.46 -0.78
N LEU A 185 -3.23 -20.27 -1.37
CA LEU A 185 -2.45 -19.13 -0.90
C LEU A 185 -2.83 -18.74 0.53
N TYR A 186 -1.82 -18.61 1.39
CA TYR A 186 -1.92 -18.25 2.80
C TYR A 186 -2.73 -19.21 3.68
N LYS A 187 -3.09 -20.40 3.19
CA LYS A 187 -3.76 -21.44 3.98
C LYS A 187 -2.90 -21.84 5.18
N GLY A 188 -3.49 -21.88 6.36
CA GLY A 188 -2.82 -22.25 7.61
C GLY A 188 -1.81 -21.22 8.15
N LYS A 189 -1.70 -20.04 7.53
CA LYS A 189 -0.85 -18.97 8.04
C LYS A 189 -1.41 -18.46 9.37
N MET A 190 -0.59 -18.54 10.43
CA MET A 190 -0.99 -18.09 11.75
C MET A 190 -1.24 -16.57 11.76
N VAL A 191 -2.38 -16.17 12.32
CA VAL A 191 -2.73 -14.77 12.55
C VAL A 191 -2.95 -14.52 14.04
N SER A 192 -2.63 -13.31 14.49
CA SER A 192 -2.89 -12.89 15.86
C SER A 192 -4.38 -12.98 16.20
N LYS A 193 -4.69 -13.20 17.48
CA LYS A 193 -6.08 -13.27 17.97
C LYS A 193 -6.87 -12.02 17.55
N GLY A 194 -8.01 -12.23 16.90
CA GLY A 194 -8.89 -11.15 16.41
C GLY A 194 -8.60 -10.67 14.99
N CYS A 195 -7.48 -11.07 14.38
CA CYS A 195 -7.20 -10.83 12.97
C CYS A 195 -7.89 -11.87 12.08
N THR A 196 -8.17 -11.48 10.83
CA THR A 196 -8.73 -12.40 9.83
C THR A 196 -7.59 -13.04 9.02
N PRO A 197 -7.63 -14.37 8.80
CA PRO A 197 -6.67 -15.06 7.94
C PRO A 197 -6.76 -14.55 6.50
N GLU A 198 -5.67 -14.67 5.75
CA GLU A 198 -5.59 -14.20 4.36
C GLU A 198 -6.04 -15.26 3.34
N TYR A 199 -6.31 -16.49 3.78
CA TYR A 199 -6.85 -17.55 2.95
C TYR A 199 -8.28 -17.19 2.51
N LEU A 200 -8.51 -17.04 1.19
CA LEU A 200 -9.76 -16.44 0.68
C LEU A 200 -11.05 -17.07 1.23
N PRO A 201 -11.21 -18.40 1.31
CA PRO A 201 -12.44 -19.00 1.84
C PRO A 201 -12.74 -18.57 3.28
N GLU A 202 -11.74 -18.61 4.16
CA GLU A 202 -11.87 -18.18 5.56
C GLU A 202 -12.05 -16.66 5.66
N PHE A 203 -11.24 -15.90 4.92
CA PHE A 203 -11.31 -14.45 4.87
C PHE A 203 -12.71 -13.95 4.50
N ILE A 204 -13.23 -14.45 3.38
CA ILE A 204 -14.53 -14.05 2.83
C ILE A 204 -15.64 -14.40 3.81
N THR A 205 -15.62 -15.61 4.36
CA THR A 205 -16.62 -16.05 5.35
C THR A 205 -16.60 -15.15 6.58
N MET A 206 -15.43 -14.93 7.17
CA MET A 206 -15.30 -14.13 8.40
C MET A 206 -15.65 -12.66 8.20
N GLU A 207 -15.14 -12.01 7.14
CA GLU A 207 -15.40 -10.58 6.91
C GLU A 207 -16.84 -10.29 6.44
N SER A 208 -17.48 -11.24 5.74
CA SER A 208 -18.91 -11.14 5.41
C SER A 208 -19.77 -11.25 6.68
N ASN A 209 -19.45 -12.20 7.56
CA ASN A 209 -20.17 -12.38 8.83
C ASN A 209 -20.03 -11.13 9.73
N LYS A 210 -18.83 -10.56 9.86
CA LYS A 210 -18.61 -9.31 10.63
C LYS A 210 -19.42 -8.12 10.10
N ARG A 211 -19.89 -8.17 8.86
CA ARG A 211 -20.65 -7.10 8.19
C ARG A 211 -22.11 -7.43 7.93
N ASN A 212 -22.57 -8.62 8.34
CA ASN A 212 -23.91 -9.13 8.07
C ASN A 212 -24.26 -9.17 6.56
N LEU A 213 -23.33 -9.67 5.72
CA LEU A 213 -23.44 -9.73 4.25
C LEU A 213 -23.75 -11.11 3.66
#